data_AF-A0A3D5Q3B8-F1
#
_entry.id   AF-A0A3D5Q3B8-F1
#
_cell.length_a   1.000
_cell.length_b   1.000
_cell.length_c   1.000
_cell.angle_alpha   90.00
_cell.angle_beta   90.00
_cell.angle_gamma   90.00
#
_symmetry.space_group_name_H-M   'P 1'
#
loop_
_entity.id
_entity.type
_entity.pdbx_description
1 polymer ?
#
loop_
_entity_poly.entity_id
_entity_poly.type
_entity_poly.pdbx_seq_one_letter_code
_entity_poly.pdbx_strand_id
1 'polypeptide(L)'
;MSSEPTEQSFRTFSEFYPYYLEEHRNRNCRRLHFVGSLLVLLVLAWSVISGNLLYLLLLPVIGYGFAWVGHFVFEKNRPATFRYPLYSLMGDWV
;
A
#
# COMPACT_ATOMS: atom_id res chain seq x y z
N MET A 1 31.13 3.73 -15.44
CA MET A 1 30.35 2.49 -15.60
C MET A 1 29.36 2.46 -14.46
N SER A 2 28.15 2.95 -14.70
CA SER A 2 27.13 3.11 -13.65
C SER A 2 26.61 1.72 -13.28
N SER A 3 26.73 1.35 -12.01
CA SER A 3 26.16 0.12 -11.48
C SER A 3 24.64 0.22 -11.54
N GLU A 4 24.02 -0.48 -12.49
CA GLU A 4 22.61 -0.86 -12.42
C GLU A 4 22.34 -1.48 -11.05
N PRO A 5 21.31 -1.05 -10.30
CA PRO A 5 20.99 -1.68 -9.03
C PRO A 5 20.53 -3.11 -9.31
N THR A 6 21.26 -4.09 -8.80
CA THR A 6 20.83 -5.49 -8.75
C THR A 6 19.43 -5.53 -8.17
N GLU A 7 18.50 -6.10 -8.93
CA GLU A 7 17.11 -6.32 -8.51
C GLU A 7 17.08 -6.97 -7.11
N GLN A 8 16.90 -6.16 -6.07
CA GLN A 8 16.98 -6.62 -4.69
C GLN A 8 15.82 -7.57 -4.41
N SER A 9 16.12 -8.85 -4.21
CA SER A 9 15.16 -9.89 -3.87
C SER A 9 15.06 -10.02 -2.35
N PHE A 10 13.94 -9.56 -1.77
CA PHE A 10 13.71 -9.67 -0.33
C PHE A 10 13.16 -11.05 0.02
N ARG A 11 13.81 -11.76 0.95
CA ARG A 11 13.39 -13.10 1.36
C ARG A 11 12.50 -13.08 2.59
N THR A 12 12.62 -12.04 3.42
CA THR A 12 11.79 -11.87 4.62
C THR A 12 11.15 -10.48 4.65
N PHE A 13 10.05 -10.34 5.39
CA PHE A 13 9.42 -9.04 5.60
C PHE A 13 10.37 -8.04 6.29
N SER A 14 11.19 -8.50 7.24
CA SER A 14 12.14 -7.63 7.94
C SER A 14 13.21 -7.05 7.02
N GLU A 15 13.61 -7.77 5.97
CA GLU A 15 14.51 -7.25 4.92
C GLU A 15 13.79 -6.26 4.00
N PHE A 16 12.52 -6.50 3.71
CA PHE A 16 11.68 -5.64 2.86
C PHE A 16 11.28 -4.33 3.56
N TYR A 17 11.05 -4.35 4.87
CA TYR A 17 10.41 -3.25 5.58
C TYR A 17 11.18 -1.92 5.53
N PRO A 18 12.53 -1.88 5.64
CA PRO A 18 13.29 -0.64 5.42
C PRO A 18 13.08 -0.06 4.01
N TYR A 19 13.10 -0.91 2.97
CA TYR A 19 12.81 -0.48 1.59
C TYR A 19 11.37 0.04 1.45
N TYR A 20 10.40 -0.63 2.09
CA TYR A 20 9.02 -0.14 2.14
C TYR A 20 8.92 1.27 2.74
N LEU A 21 9.62 1.54 3.85
CA LEU A 21 9.62 2.88 4.45
C LEU A 21 10.25 3.95 3.54
N GLU A 22 11.28 3.57 2.76
CA GLU A 22 11.91 4.45 1.76
C GLU A 22 10.97 4.79 0.61
N GLU A 23 10.07 3.88 0.23
CA GLU A 23 9.05 4.14 -0.80
C GLU A 23 7.93 5.08 -0.33
N HIS A 24 7.91 5.45 0.97
CA HIS A 24 6.89 6.28 1.61
C HIS A 24 7.48 7.47 2.40
N ARG A 25 8.55 8.09 1.89
CA ARG A 25 9.23 9.22 2.55
C ARG A 25 8.41 10.49 2.60
N ASN A 26 7.54 10.73 1.61
CA ASN A 26 6.66 11.88 1.54
C ASN A 26 5.50 11.75 2.55
N ARG A 27 5.28 12.82 3.32
CA ARG A 27 4.22 12.88 4.34
C ARG A 27 2.81 12.74 3.73
N ASN A 28 2.57 13.28 2.55
CA ASN A 28 1.27 13.20 1.89
C ASN A 28 1.00 11.80 1.34
N CYS A 29 2.03 11.09 0.85
CA CYS A 29 1.92 9.69 0.47
C CYS A 29 1.44 8.85 1.66
N ARG A 30 2.14 8.92 2.80
CA ARG A 30 1.74 8.21 4.04
C ARG A 30 0.33 8.56 4.52
N ARG A 31 -0.08 9.84 4.42
CA ARG A 31 -1.43 10.26 4.78
C ARG A 31 -2.48 9.64 3.87
N LEU A 32 -2.23 9.55 2.57
CA LEU A 32 -3.14 8.91 1.64
C LEU A 32 -3.28 7.41 1.92
N HIS A 33 -2.18 6.71 2.24
CA HIS A 33 -2.26 5.33 2.72
C HIS A 33 -3.12 5.22 3.97
N PHE A 34 -2.87 6.06 4.97
CA PHE A 34 -3.67 6.07 6.21
C PHE A 34 -5.16 6.33 5.95
N VAL A 35 -5.50 7.30 5.10
CA VAL A 35 -6.89 7.60 4.72
C VAL A 35 -7.51 6.40 3.98
N GLY A 36 -6.78 5.79 3.04
CA GLY A 36 -7.21 4.59 2.33
C GLY A 36 -7.52 3.44 3.29
N SER A 37 -6.59 3.11 4.20
CA SER A 37 -6.77 2.05 5.20
C SER A 37 -7.92 2.33 6.15
N LEU A 38 -8.10 3.57 6.59
CA LEU A 38 -9.24 3.96 7.43
C LEU A 38 -10.57 3.75 6.69
N LEU A 39 -10.66 4.18 5.43
CA LEU A 39 -11.86 3.99 4.61
C LEU A 39 -12.14 2.50 4.35
N VAL A 40 -11.09 1.69 4.14
CA VAL A 40 -11.23 0.22 4.03
C VAL A 40 -11.88 -0.35 5.29
N LEU A 41 -11.42 0.04 6.49
CA LEU A 41 -12.03 -0.42 7.74
C LEU A 41 -13.48 0.04 7.91
N LEU A 42 -13.79 1.28 7.54
CA LEU A 42 -15.16 1.81 7.60
C LEU A 42 -16.11 1.07 6.64
N VAL A 43 -15.68 0.81 5.42
CA VAL A 43 -16.46 0.07 4.42
C VAL A 43 -16.60 -1.40 4.83
N LEU A 44 -15.55 -2.01 5.37
CA LEU A 44 -15.60 -3.36 5.91
C LEU A 44 -16.64 -3.44 7.04
N ALA A 45 -16.57 -2.55 8.02
CA ALA A 45 -17.55 -2.49 9.11
C ALA A 45 -18.98 -2.30 8.57
N TRP A 46 -19.16 -1.39 7.62
CA TRP A 46 -20.45 -1.17 6.97
C TRP A 46 -20.97 -2.40 6.23
N SER A 47 -20.11 -3.14 5.53
CA SER A 47 -20.48 -4.36 4.81
C SER A 47 -21.05 -5.43 5.76
N VAL A 48 -20.47 -5.55 6.94
CA VAL A 48 -20.92 -6.46 8.00
C VAL A 48 -22.23 -5.98 8.61
N ILE A 49 -22.33 -4.70 8.99
CA ILE A 49 -23.53 -4.12 9.64
C ILE A 49 -24.75 -4.18 8.71
N SER A 50 -24.56 -3.85 7.42
CA SER A 50 -25.63 -3.85 6.44
C SER A 50 -25.97 -5.24 5.90
N GLY A 51 -25.14 -6.24 6.16
CA GLY A 51 -25.25 -7.60 5.60
C GLY A 51 -24.97 -7.69 4.09
N ASN A 52 -24.60 -6.57 3.44
CA ASN A 52 -24.32 -6.54 2.02
C ASN A 52 -22.83 -6.73 1.75
N LEU A 53 -22.43 -7.97 1.49
CA LEU A 53 -21.05 -8.34 1.20
C LEU A 53 -20.52 -7.80 -0.14
N LEU A 54 -21.36 -7.27 -1.03
CA LEU A 54 -20.88 -6.66 -2.28
C LEU A 54 -19.97 -5.45 -2.04
N TYR A 55 -20.11 -4.77 -0.89
CA TYR A 55 -19.20 -3.68 -0.51
C TYR A 55 -17.75 -4.14 -0.32
N LEU A 56 -17.50 -5.44 -0.10
CA LEU A 56 -16.14 -5.97 -0.01
C LEU A 56 -15.34 -5.79 -1.31
N LEU A 57 -16.02 -5.70 -2.46
CA LEU A 57 -15.37 -5.41 -3.74
C LEU A 57 -14.76 -4.00 -3.80
N LEU A 58 -15.22 -3.08 -2.94
CA LEU A 58 -14.69 -1.73 -2.86
C LEU A 58 -13.37 -1.65 -2.07
N LEU A 59 -13.06 -2.63 -1.22
CA LEU A 59 -11.86 -2.58 -0.37
C LEU A 59 -10.56 -2.45 -1.17
N PRO A 60 -10.28 -3.30 -2.18
CA PRO A 60 -9.05 -3.14 -2.97
C PRO A 60 -9.05 -1.84 -3.77
N VAL A 61 -10.21 -1.39 -4.27
CA VAL A 61 -10.32 -0.15 -5.04
C VAL A 61 -9.98 1.06 -4.17
N ILE A 62 -10.51 1.12 -2.96
CA ILE A 62 -10.26 2.22 -2.02
C ILE A 62 -8.82 2.16 -1.50
N GLY A 63 -8.37 1.01 -1.01
CA GLY A 63 -7.01 0.86 -0.48
C GLY A 63 -5.96 1.24 -1.53
N TYR A 64 -5.97 0.58 -2.69
CA TYR A 64 -4.99 0.86 -3.74
C TYR A 64 -5.21 2.21 -4.43
N GLY A 65 -6.46 2.67 -4.58
CA GLY A 65 -6.74 3.96 -5.21
C GLY A 65 -6.05 5.11 -4.47
N PHE A 66 -6.19 5.17 -3.14
CA PHE A 66 -5.53 6.21 -2.34
C PHE A 66 -4.01 6.00 -2.27
N ALA A 67 -3.55 4.77 -2.08
CA ALA A 67 -2.12 4.44 -2.04
C ALA A 67 -1.40 4.84 -3.35
N TRP A 68 -1.97 4.49 -4.50
CA TRP A 68 -1.40 4.78 -5.80
C TRP A 68 -1.37 6.28 -6.11
N VAL A 69 -2.37 7.06 -5.66
CA VAL A 69 -2.29 8.53 -5.76
C VAL A 69 -1.10 9.04 -4.93
N GLY A 70 -0.87 8.49 -3.74
CA GLY A 70 0.31 8.75 -2.93
C GLY A 70 1.62 8.53 -3.70
N HIS A 71 1.79 7.31 -4.20
CA HIS A 71 2.98 6.90 -4.93
C HIS A 71 3.20 7.68 -6.23
N PHE A 72 2.20 7.75 -7.11
CA PHE A 72 2.40 8.33 -8.44
C PHE A 72 2.48 9.86 -8.42
N VAL A 73 1.76 10.53 -7.52
CA VAL A 73 1.72 12.00 -7.49
C VAL A 73 2.80 12.57 -6.56
N PHE A 74 2.98 12.00 -5.37
CA PHE A 74 3.84 12.57 -4.34
C PHE A 74 5.24 11.95 -4.27
N GLU A 75 5.35 10.63 -4.35
CA GLU A 75 6.67 9.94 -4.35
C GLU A 75 7.29 9.88 -5.74
N LYS A 76 6.44 9.82 -6.78
CA LYS A 76 6.80 9.60 -8.18
C LYS A 76 7.57 8.29 -8.40
N ASN A 77 7.23 7.26 -7.64
CA ASN A 77 7.75 5.90 -7.79
C ASN A 77 6.64 4.93 -8.25
N ARG A 78 7.03 3.69 -8.56
CA ARG A 78 6.08 2.61 -8.83
C ARG A 78 5.89 1.81 -7.54
N PRO A 79 4.65 1.64 -7.05
CA PRO A 79 4.38 0.90 -5.82
C PRO A 79 5.08 -0.47 -5.77
N ALA A 80 5.74 -0.74 -4.65
CA ALA A 80 6.37 -2.04 -4.37
C ALA A 80 5.37 -3.21 -4.46
N THR A 81 4.07 -2.95 -4.30
CA THR A 81 2.98 -3.94 -4.41
C THR A 81 3.03 -4.73 -5.72
N PHE A 82 3.47 -4.12 -6.83
CA PHE A 82 3.56 -4.82 -8.10
C PHE A 82 4.60 -5.95 -8.11
N ARG A 83 5.58 -5.90 -7.20
CA ARG A 83 6.66 -6.89 -7.10
C ARG A 83 6.55 -7.74 -5.83
N TYR A 84 6.14 -7.12 -4.73
CA TYR A 84 6.00 -7.73 -3.40
C TYR A 84 4.60 -7.47 -2.85
N PRO A 85 3.53 -8.06 -3.44
CA PRO A 85 2.15 -7.72 -3.09
C PRO A 85 1.82 -8.04 -1.62
N LEU A 86 2.25 -9.20 -1.12
CA LEU A 86 1.99 -9.61 0.26
C LEU A 86 2.77 -8.76 1.27
N TYR A 87 4.05 -8.48 1.02
CA TYR A 87 4.84 -7.66 1.92
C TYR A 87 4.40 -6.19 1.91
N SER A 88 3.99 -5.67 0.76
CA SER A 88 3.45 -4.30 0.68
C SER A 88 2.13 -4.19 1.44
N LEU A 89 1.24 -5.17 1.28
CA LEU A 89 0.01 -5.24 2.07
C LEU A 89 0.32 -5.31 3.56
N MET A 90 1.25 -6.18 3.99
CA MET A 90 1.66 -6.23 5.40
C MET A 90 2.22 -4.89 5.89
N GLY A 91 3.03 -4.20 5.07
CA GLY A 91 3.59 -2.89 5.40
C GLY A 91 2.53 -1.80 5.59
N ASP A 92 1.37 -1.89 4.95
CA ASP A 92 0.27 -0.95 5.15
C ASP A 92 -0.41 -1.09 6.54
N TRP A 93 -0.18 -2.20 7.26
CA TRP A 93 -0.85 -2.54 8.52
C TRP A 93 0.09 -2.75 9.73
N VAL A 94 1.40 -2.54 9.56
CA VAL A 94 2.42 -2.59 10.64
C VAL A 94 2.78 -1.17 11.08
#